data_AF-A0A9D7DDF5-F1
#
_entry.id   AF-A0A9D7DDF5-F1
#
_cell.length_a   1.000
_cell.length_b   1.000
_cell.length_c   1.000
_cell.angle_alpha   90.00
_cell.angle_beta   90.00
_cell.angle_gamma   90.00
#
_symmetry.space_group_name_H-M   'P 1'
#
loop_
_entity.id
_entity.type
_entity.pdbx_description
1 polymer ?
#
loop_
_entity_poly.entity_id
_entity_poly.type
_entity_poly.pdbx_seq_one_letter_code
_entity_poly.pdbx_strand_id
1 'polypeptide(L)'
;MRSVLSFPAVLLTVACAAQSASPSVIASWGGSANIGVITIEQTTGEVMVSTIESSSVQLTQGFHQAEPVLMRANIRAFLQGPFDEFTGLMRDDLRSLGLVPLGEPYSALGFPQFGGGGELTTASALAITGSDAIVDWVHVQLRDKNDPSAVVSTRNALVQADGDVVDVDGSSPVRFVAPADSYFISVHHRNHFGVMSLTTLLLTSTAVALDFTDGSTATYGTDAQTNVGAVQVMWCGDVNADGSIRYVGAANDRDLILVAIGGTVPTNTAAGYGTTDVNLDGITRYVGLANDRDPILVNIGGSVPTNVRQDQLP
;
A
#
# COMPACT_ATOMS: atom_id res chain seq x y z
N MET A 1 78.63 -56.57 -18.69
CA MET A 1 77.17 -56.52 -18.90
C MET A 1 76.74 -55.06 -18.78
N ARG A 2 76.47 -54.39 -19.90
CA ARG A 2 75.92 -53.02 -19.95
C ARG A 2 74.50 -53.15 -20.51
N SER A 3 73.50 -52.97 -19.67
CA SER A 3 72.09 -53.08 -20.04
C SER A 3 71.62 -51.77 -20.68
N VAL A 4 71.23 -51.88 -21.95
CA VAL A 4 70.62 -50.84 -22.77
C VAL A 4 69.16 -50.69 -22.33
N LEU A 5 68.74 -49.46 -21.97
CA LEU A 5 67.33 -49.13 -21.76
C LEU A 5 66.83 -48.34 -22.97
N SER A 6 65.97 -48.96 -23.77
CA SER A 6 65.27 -48.38 -24.92
C SER A 6 64.01 -47.65 -24.48
N PHE A 7 63.81 -46.41 -24.95
CA PHE A 7 62.55 -45.67 -24.81
C PHE A 7 61.64 -45.94 -26.02
N PRO A 8 60.37 -46.31 -25.83
CA PRO A 8 59.36 -46.15 -26.88
C PRO A 8 58.61 -44.83 -26.69
N ALA A 9 58.51 -44.07 -27.79
CA ALA A 9 57.66 -42.89 -27.90
C ALA A 9 56.19 -43.28 -27.93
N VAL A 10 55.36 -42.59 -27.14
CA VAL A 10 53.91 -42.74 -27.16
C VAL A 10 53.32 -41.70 -28.12
N LEU A 11 52.59 -42.18 -29.12
CA LEU A 11 51.88 -41.35 -30.10
C LEU A 11 50.55 -40.86 -29.50
N LEU A 12 50.34 -39.54 -29.53
CA LEU A 12 49.15 -38.85 -29.08
C LEU A 12 48.01 -38.98 -30.10
N THR A 13 46.81 -39.37 -29.66
CA THR A 13 45.56 -39.10 -30.38
C THR A 13 44.62 -38.31 -29.48
N VAL A 14 44.34 -37.07 -29.88
CA VAL A 14 43.29 -36.23 -29.28
C VAL A 14 42.02 -36.47 -30.09
N ALA A 15 40.98 -36.99 -29.43
CA ALA A 15 39.62 -36.92 -29.94
C ALA A 15 38.77 -36.16 -28.91
N CYS A 16 38.28 -35.00 -29.33
CA CYS A 16 37.33 -34.17 -28.61
C CYS A 16 35.93 -34.78 -28.69
N ALA A 17 35.24 -34.90 -27.55
CA ALA A 17 33.78 -34.98 -27.50
C ALA A 17 33.30 -34.14 -26.31
N ALA A 18 32.51 -33.11 -26.60
CA ALA A 18 31.91 -32.21 -25.63
C ALA A 18 30.97 -33.00 -24.69
N GLN A 19 31.13 -32.81 -23.38
CA GLN A 19 30.27 -33.41 -22.36
C GLN A 19 29.08 -32.49 -22.09
N SER A 20 27.86 -33.01 -22.14
CA SER A 20 26.72 -32.36 -21.50
C SER A 20 26.76 -32.77 -20.02
N ALA A 21 26.91 -31.78 -19.15
CA ALA A 21 26.83 -32.00 -17.71
C ALA A 21 25.36 -31.95 -17.30
N SER A 22 24.82 -33.07 -16.83
CA SER A 22 23.64 -33.06 -15.98
C SER A 22 24.09 -32.77 -14.53
N PRO A 23 23.39 -31.92 -13.75
CA PRO A 23 23.81 -31.64 -12.39
C PRO A 23 23.71 -32.91 -11.53
N SER A 24 24.80 -33.27 -10.86
CA SER A 24 24.79 -34.24 -9.75
C SER A 24 25.05 -33.50 -8.44
N VAL A 25 24.29 -33.86 -7.40
CA VAL A 25 24.50 -33.33 -6.05
C VAL A 25 25.38 -34.31 -5.29
N ILE A 26 26.49 -33.82 -4.73
CA ILE A 26 27.30 -34.54 -3.75
C ILE A 26 26.83 -34.08 -2.37
N ALA A 27 26.15 -34.94 -1.62
CA ALA A 27 25.78 -34.65 -0.22
C ALA A 27 26.82 -35.25 0.74
N SER A 28 27.17 -34.46 1.76
CA SER A 28 27.92 -34.93 2.93
C SER A 28 26.96 -35.73 3.83
N TRP A 29 27.50 -36.78 4.45
CA TRP A 29 26.80 -37.91 5.06
C TRP A 29 25.55 -37.59 5.93
N GLY A 30 24.55 -38.48 5.86
CA GLY A 30 23.35 -38.49 6.69
C GLY A 30 22.90 -39.93 6.95
N GLY A 31 22.08 -40.15 7.99
CA GLY A 31 21.64 -41.48 8.36
C GLY A 31 20.46 -41.50 9.32
N SER A 32 19.87 -42.68 9.48
CA SER A 32 18.78 -42.94 10.41
C SER A 32 19.15 -44.08 11.35
N ALA A 33 18.69 -43.98 12.59
CA ALA A 33 18.80 -45.05 13.57
C ALA A 33 17.43 -45.33 14.18
N ASN A 34 17.15 -46.61 14.38
CA ASN A 34 15.88 -47.08 14.95
C ASN A 34 16.14 -47.80 16.27
N ILE A 35 15.33 -47.48 17.28
CA ILE A 35 15.20 -48.29 18.49
C ILE A 35 13.69 -48.55 18.68
N GLY A 36 13.26 -49.75 18.30
CA GLY A 36 11.85 -50.12 18.33
C GLY A 36 11.00 -49.29 17.36
N VAL A 37 9.98 -48.61 17.88
CA VAL A 37 9.06 -47.75 17.10
C VAL A 37 9.52 -46.29 16.99
N ILE A 38 10.71 -45.94 17.49
CA ILE A 38 11.25 -44.58 17.40
C ILE A 38 12.39 -44.54 16.38
N THR A 39 12.31 -43.57 15.47
CA THR A 39 13.32 -43.25 14.46
C THR A 39 13.93 -41.89 14.76
N ILE A 40 15.26 -41.79 14.74
CA ILE A 40 15.99 -40.52 14.77
C ILE A 40 16.79 -40.40 13.48
N GLU A 41 16.68 -39.24 12.83
CA GLU A 41 17.39 -38.90 11.60
C GLU A 41 18.31 -37.70 11.83
N GLN A 42 19.48 -37.72 11.20
CA GLN A 42 20.47 -36.66 11.34
C GLN A 42 21.28 -36.41 10.05
N THR A 43 21.69 -35.15 9.88
CA THR A 43 22.55 -34.63 8.80
C THR A 43 23.45 -33.52 9.36
N THR A 44 24.70 -33.39 8.86
CA THR A 44 25.61 -32.29 9.23
C THR A 44 26.36 -31.65 8.04
N GLY A 45 26.15 -30.34 7.79
CA GLY A 45 26.94 -29.37 6.97
C GLY A 45 26.84 -29.45 5.43
N GLU A 46 26.79 -28.36 4.63
CA GLU A 46 26.61 -26.89 4.81
C GLU A 46 25.76 -26.32 3.64
N VAL A 47 25.14 -25.16 3.90
CA VAL A 47 24.10 -24.46 3.14
C VAL A 47 24.59 -23.91 1.79
N MET A 48 24.02 -24.41 0.69
CA MET A 48 24.04 -23.71 -0.59
C MET A 48 22.87 -22.72 -0.61
N VAL A 49 23.09 -21.48 -0.15
CA VAL A 49 22.12 -20.39 -0.37
C VAL A 49 22.34 -19.89 -1.79
N SER A 50 21.67 -20.52 -2.75
CA SER A 50 21.42 -19.87 -4.03
C SER A 50 20.03 -19.26 -3.96
N THR A 51 19.96 -17.98 -4.29
CA THR A 51 18.73 -17.26 -4.45
C THR A 51 18.52 -17.09 -5.94
N ILE A 52 17.43 -17.68 -6.44
CA ILE A 52 16.99 -17.49 -7.82
C ILE A 52 15.81 -16.55 -7.77
N GLU A 53 15.97 -15.37 -8.34
CA GLU A 53 14.97 -14.31 -8.36
C GLU A 53 14.39 -14.12 -9.77
N SER A 54 13.09 -13.92 -9.83
CA SER A 54 12.37 -13.27 -10.93
C SER A 54 11.64 -12.03 -10.39
N SER A 55 10.93 -11.30 -11.24
CA SER A 55 10.11 -10.15 -10.81
C SER A 55 8.96 -10.51 -9.85
N SER A 56 8.69 -11.81 -9.63
CA SER A 56 7.53 -12.26 -8.84
C SER A 56 7.79 -13.49 -7.96
N VAL A 57 8.95 -14.13 -8.05
CA VAL A 57 9.26 -15.34 -7.27
C VAL A 57 10.72 -15.34 -6.86
N GLN A 58 10.95 -15.59 -5.57
CA GLN A 58 12.27 -15.86 -5.02
C GLN A 58 12.30 -17.29 -4.51
N LEU A 59 13.16 -18.13 -5.09
CA LEU A 59 13.39 -19.49 -4.60
C LEU A 59 14.72 -19.54 -3.87
N THR A 60 14.68 -19.86 -2.59
CA THR A 60 15.86 -20.06 -1.75
C THR A 60 15.83 -21.50 -1.25
N GLN A 61 16.86 -22.30 -1.55
CA GLN A 61 16.98 -23.64 -0.96
C GLN A 61 17.65 -23.54 0.42
N GLY A 62 16.92 -23.96 1.46
CA GLY A 62 17.42 -24.03 2.84
C GLY A 62 16.46 -23.35 3.83
N PHE A 63 15.93 -24.14 4.77
CA PHE A 63 14.85 -23.82 5.73
C PHE A 63 13.55 -23.32 5.08
N HIS A 64 12.40 -23.63 5.71
CA HIS A 64 11.17 -22.92 5.37
C HIS A 64 11.46 -21.43 5.59
N GLN A 65 11.44 -20.64 4.51
CA GLN A 65 11.09 -19.25 4.72
C GLN A 65 9.68 -19.33 5.30
N ALA A 66 9.53 -19.02 6.60
CA ALA A 66 8.26 -18.51 7.02
C ALA A 66 8.03 -17.35 6.07
N GLU A 67 7.05 -17.46 5.17
CA GLU A 67 6.42 -16.28 4.60
C GLU A 67 6.40 -15.25 5.73
N PRO A 68 6.98 -14.05 5.53
CA PRO A 68 7.04 -13.07 6.60
C PRO A 68 5.64 -13.02 7.19
N VAL A 69 5.49 -13.32 8.47
CA VAL A 69 4.15 -13.44 9.06
C VAL A 69 3.51 -12.07 8.87
N LEU A 70 2.58 -11.99 7.92
CA LEU A 70 2.05 -10.71 7.52
C LEU A 70 1.06 -10.27 8.59
N MET A 71 1.30 -9.09 9.12
CA MET A 71 0.43 -8.47 10.09
C MET A 71 -0.81 -7.98 9.38
N ARG A 72 -2.00 -8.26 9.93
CA ARG A 72 -3.26 -7.97 9.27
C ARG A 72 -4.11 -6.95 10.04
N ALA A 73 -4.74 -6.06 9.31
CA ALA A 73 -5.75 -5.14 9.84
C ALA A 73 -6.97 -5.08 8.91
N ASN A 74 -8.17 -5.14 9.50
CA ASN A 74 -9.43 -4.81 8.85
C ASN A 74 -9.73 -3.36 9.17
N ILE A 75 -9.44 -2.47 8.22
CA ILE A 75 -9.58 -1.04 8.41
C ILE A 75 -10.82 -0.59 7.66
N ARG A 76 -11.60 0.33 8.24
CA ARG A 76 -12.68 1.03 7.55
C ARG A 76 -12.47 2.53 7.62
N ALA A 77 -12.63 3.23 6.51
CA ALA A 77 -12.53 4.68 6.42
C ALA A 77 -13.36 5.20 5.24
N PHE A 78 -14.03 6.33 5.44
CA PHE A 78 -14.77 7.03 4.38
C PHE A 78 -14.07 8.33 3.98
N LEU A 79 -14.20 8.68 2.70
CA LEU A 79 -13.70 9.91 2.10
C LEU A 79 -14.88 10.86 1.86
N GLN A 80 -14.83 12.09 2.39
CA GLN A 80 -15.94 13.05 2.31
C GLN A 80 -16.38 13.36 0.87
N GLY A 81 -15.44 13.48 -0.07
CA GLY A 81 -15.71 13.86 -1.47
C GLY A 81 -16.67 12.91 -2.21
N PRO A 82 -16.37 11.60 -2.28
CA PRO A 82 -17.24 10.62 -2.91
C PRO A 82 -18.38 10.14 -2.02
N PHE A 83 -18.34 10.34 -0.69
CA PHE A 83 -19.38 9.81 0.21
C PHE A 83 -20.75 10.44 -0.05
N ASP A 84 -21.77 9.60 -0.17
CA ASP A 84 -23.18 9.99 -0.33
C ASP A 84 -23.98 9.51 0.90
N GLU A 85 -24.41 10.47 1.72
CA GLU A 85 -25.19 10.23 2.93
C GLU A 85 -26.51 9.48 2.67
N PHE A 86 -27.11 9.65 1.49
CA PHE A 86 -28.39 9.02 1.17
C PHE A 86 -28.25 7.52 0.93
N THR A 87 -27.17 7.11 0.27
CA THR A 87 -26.89 5.69 0.00
C THR A 87 -26.09 5.04 1.12
N GLY A 88 -25.36 5.83 1.91
CA GLY A 88 -24.40 5.36 2.91
C GLY A 88 -23.13 4.77 2.28
N LEU A 89 -22.89 5.03 1.00
CA LEU A 89 -21.75 4.53 0.22
C LEU A 89 -20.98 5.69 -0.41
N MET A 90 -19.72 5.44 -0.76
CA MET A 90 -18.91 6.29 -1.61
C MET A 90 -19.18 5.99 -3.09
N ARG A 91 -19.25 7.05 -3.91
CA ARG A 91 -19.29 6.92 -5.36
C ARG A 91 -17.97 6.33 -5.88
N ASP A 92 -18.07 5.42 -6.84
CA ASP A 92 -16.95 4.74 -7.50
C ASP A 92 -16.70 5.32 -8.91
N ASP A 93 -16.93 6.63 -9.10
CA ASP A 93 -16.89 7.31 -10.40
C ASP A 93 -15.55 7.10 -11.12
N LEU A 94 -14.42 7.21 -10.39
CA LEU A 94 -13.08 6.96 -10.95
C LEU A 94 -12.93 5.55 -11.50
N ARG A 95 -13.44 4.54 -10.79
CA ARG A 95 -13.38 3.14 -11.23
C ARG A 95 -14.30 2.91 -12.44
N SER A 96 -15.51 3.46 -12.40
CA SER A 96 -16.47 3.41 -13.51
C SER A 96 -15.92 4.05 -14.80
N LEU A 97 -15.14 5.13 -14.66
CA LEU A 97 -14.44 5.81 -15.75
C LEU A 97 -13.12 5.14 -16.15
N GLY A 98 -12.67 4.09 -15.46
CA GLY A 98 -11.39 3.42 -15.73
C GLY A 98 -10.16 4.27 -15.40
N LEU A 99 -10.30 5.22 -14.47
CA LEU A 99 -9.26 6.17 -14.09
C LEU A 99 -8.40 5.71 -12.91
N VAL A 100 -8.88 4.75 -12.09
CA VAL A 100 -8.08 4.19 -10.99
C VAL A 100 -6.87 3.46 -11.58
N PRO A 101 -5.62 3.87 -11.26
CA PRO A 101 -4.44 3.27 -11.83
C PRO A 101 -4.22 1.85 -11.30
N LEU A 102 -3.61 0.99 -12.13
CA LEU A 102 -3.24 -0.36 -11.70
C LEU A 102 -2.05 -0.37 -10.74
N GLY A 103 -1.20 0.66 -10.77
CA GLY A 103 -0.13 0.85 -9.79
C GLY A 103 -0.49 1.95 -8.80
N GLU A 104 -0.04 1.78 -7.56
CA GLU A 104 -0.24 2.79 -6.52
C GLU A 104 0.37 4.15 -6.91
N PRO A 105 -0.32 5.27 -6.63
CA PRO A 105 0.13 6.60 -7.03
C PRO A 105 1.10 7.23 -6.02
N TYR A 106 1.16 6.73 -4.79
CA TYR A 106 1.79 7.37 -3.64
C TYR A 106 3.30 7.48 -3.77
N SER A 107 3.98 6.48 -4.35
CA SER A 107 5.41 6.59 -4.65
C SER A 107 5.73 7.72 -5.63
N ALA A 108 4.89 7.91 -6.65
CA ALA A 108 5.06 8.99 -7.63
C ALA A 108 4.68 10.37 -7.06
N LEU A 109 3.72 10.40 -6.14
CA LEU A 109 3.32 11.60 -5.39
C LEU A 109 4.30 11.98 -4.28
N GLY A 110 5.35 11.18 -4.04
CA GLY A 110 6.40 11.49 -3.07
C GLY A 110 6.08 11.11 -1.62
N PHE A 111 5.04 10.31 -1.38
CA PHE A 111 4.75 9.77 -0.06
C PHE A 111 5.88 8.81 0.34
N PRO A 112 6.40 8.91 1.58
CA PRO A 112 7.50 8.08 2.02
C PRO A 112 7.05 6.62 2.17
N GLN A 113 7.88 5.69 1.68
CA GLN A 113 7.62 4.26 1.73
C GLN A 113 8.54 3.58 2.75
N PHE A 114 7.99 2.73 3.61
CA PHE A 114 8.73 1.97 4.63
C PHE A 114 8.37 0.50 4.51
N GLY A 115 9.18 -0.30 3.80
CA GLY A 115 8.91 -1.73 3.61
C GLY A 115 7.70 -2.08 2.72
N GLY A 116 7.00 -1.07 2.18
CA GLY A 116 6.00 -1.19 1.12
C GLY A 116 6.40 -0.40 -0.15
N GLY A 117 5.41 -0.05 -0.99
CA GLY A 117 5.60 0.73 -2.21
C GLY A 117 5.67 -0.12 -3.47
N GLY A 118 5.21 0.43 -4.60
CA GLY A 118 5.17 -0.28 -5.89
C GLY A 118 4.05 -1.32 -6.00
N GLU A 119 3.05 -1.27 -5.12
CA GLU A 119 1.87 -2.12 -5.17
C GLU A 119 1.14 -2.03 -6.51
N LEU A 120 0.73 -3.20 -7.00
CA LEU A 120 -0.07 -3.35 -8.20
C LEU A 120 -1.38 -4.06 -7.86
N THR A 121 -2.49 -3.47 -8.28
CA THR A 121 -3.79 -4.15 -8.35
C THR A 121 -4.00 -4.73 -9.76
N THR A 122 -5.18 -5.31 -9.99
CA THR A 122 -5.54 -5.99 -11.22
C THR A 122 -6.84 -5.43 -11.80
N ALA A 123 -7.01 -5.55 -13.12
CA ALA A 123 -8.28 -5.20 -13.76
C ALA A 123 -9.46 -6.02 -13.21
N SER A 124 -9.22 -7.25 -12.71
CA SER A 124 -10.25 -8.06 -12.04
C SER A 124 -10.72 -7.47 -10.71
N ALA A 125 -9.81 -6.90 -9.90
CA ALA A 125 -10.19 -6.23 -8.67
C ALA A 125 -11.02 -4.96 -8.97
N LEU A 126 -10.62 -4.18 -9.98
CA LEU A 126 -11.35 -2.97 -10.41
C LEU A 126 -12.66 -3.26 -11.17
N ALA A 127 -12.91 -4.51 -11.55
CA ALA A 127 -14.16 -4.92 -12.19
C ALA A 127 -15.31 -5.17 -11.18
N ILE A 128 -14.99 -5.24 -9.88
CA ILE A 128 -15.99 -5.39 -8.81
C ILE A 128 -16.82 -4.10 -8.72
N THR A 129 -18.13 -4.26 -8.51
CA THR A 129 -19.13 -3.17 -8.46
C THR A 129 -20.03 -3.31 -7.22
N GLY A 130 -20.77 -2.25 -6.88
CA GLY A 130 -21.68 -2.25 -5.71
C GLY A 130 -20.93 -1.80 -4.45
N SER A 131 -21.33 -2.32 -3.28
CA SER A 131 -20.68 -1.98 -2.00
C SER A 131 -19.17 -2.24 -1.99
N ASP A 132 -18.74 -3.30 -2.67
CA ASP A 132 -17.33 -3.72 -2.74
C ASP A 132 -16.55 -3.04 -3.88
N ALA A 133 -17.19 -2.10 -4.60
CA ALA A 133 -16.54 -1.38 -5.70
C ALA A 133 -15.34 -0.59 -5.18
N ILE A 134 -14.19 -0.72 -5.84
CA ILE A 134 -13.02 0.10 -5.50
C ILE A 134 -13.31 1.56 -5.84
N VAL A 135 -13.19 2.44 -4.86
CA VAL A 135 -13.30 3.89 -5.04
C VAL A 135 -11.93 4.46 -5.40
N ASP A 136 -10.90 4.09 -4.64
CA ASP A 136 -9.57 4.64 -4.82
C ASP A 136 -8.44 3.85 -4.11
N TRP A 137 -7.20 4.30 -4.27
CA TRP A 137 -6.03 3.91 -3.48
C TRP A 137 -5.93 4.74 -2.19
N VAL A 138 -5.48 4.11 -1.11
CA VAL A 138 -5.09 4.75 0.16
C VAL A 138 -3.69 4.31 0.59
N HIS A 139 -3.01 5.17 1.33
CA HIS A 139 -1.68 4.89 1.89
C HIS A 139 -1.79 4.63 3.39
N VAL A 140 -1.60 3.38 3.81
CA VAL A 140 -1.73 2.98 5.20
C VAL A 140 -0.36 2.83 5.85
N GLN A 141 -0.22 3.34 7.06
CA GLN A 141 1.04 3.30 7.81
C GLN A 141 0.84 2.63 9.17
N LEU A 142 1.80 1.79 9.54
CA LEU A 142 2.04 1.37 10.92
C LEU A 142 3.07 2.31 11.54
N ARG A 143 2.78 2.82 12.73
CA ARG A 143 3.64 3.72 13.49
C ARG A 143 4.01 3.12 14.85
N ASP A 144 5.20 3.45 15.34
CA ASP A 144 5.77 2.85 16.56
C ASP A 144 4.91 3.13 17.79
N LYS A 145 4.73 2.13 18.66
CA LYS A 145 3.90 2.26 19.88
C LYS A 145 4.40 3.28 20.89
N ASN A 146 5.69 3.60 20.88
CA ASN A 146 6.32 4.53 21.81
C ASN A 146 6.55 5.90 21.18
N ASP A 147 6.53 5.99 19.85
CA ASP A 147 6.68 7.24 19.10
C ASP A 147 5.72 7.25 17.90
N PRO A 148 4.55 7.92 18.01
CA PRO A 148 3.56 7.94 16.94
C PRO A 148 4.05 8.69 15.68
N SER A 149 5.13 9.47 15.75
CA SER A 149 5.72 10.12 14.57
C SER A 149 6.60 9.18 13.73
N ALA A 150 7.08 8.08 14.33
CA ALA A 150 7.95 7.12 13.66
C ALA A 150 7.15 6.10 12.86
N VAL A 151 7.27 6.12 11.54
CA VAL A 151 6.65 5.12 10.64
C VAL A 151 7.53 3.88 10.58
N VAL A 152 6.92 2.71 10.83
CA VAL A 152 7.58 1.40 10.85
C VAL A 152 7.36 0.64 9.55
N SER A 153 6.14 0.67 9.01
CA SER A 153 5.76 -0.05 7.80
C SER A 153 4.68 0.70 7.04
N THR A 154 4.71 0.66 5.71
CA THR A 154 3.66 1.20 4.84
C THR A 154 3.05 0.12 3.96
N ARG A 155 1.79 0.31 3.61
CA ARG A 155 1.08 -0.50 2.62
C ARG A 155 0.13 0.39 1.83
N ASN A 156 0.30 0.42 0.50
CA ASN A 156 -0.70 1.02 -0.38
C ASN A 156 -1.82 0.00 -0.60
N ALA A 157 -3.04 0.41 -0.29
CA ALA A 157 -4.24 -0.43 -0.26
C ALA A 157 -5.36 0.23 -1.06
N LEU A 158 -6.49 -0.43 -1.19
CA LEU A 158 -7.66 0.05 -1.92
C LEU A 158 -8.80 0.33 -0.94
N VAL A 159 -9.56 1.39 -1.15
CA VAL A 159 -10.76 1.69 -0.37
C VAL A 159 -12.01 1.39 -1.21
N GLN A 160 -12.98 0.70 -0.61
CA GLN A 160 -14.23 0.26 -1.23
C GLN A 160 -15.37 1.23 -0.96
N ALA A 161 -16.46 1.13 -1.73
CA ALA A 161 -17.61 2.02 -1.65
C ALA A 161 -18.30 1.99 -0.27
N ASP A 162 -18.26 0.87 0.45
CA ASP A 162 -18.78 0.75 1.82
C ASP A 162 -17.77 1.10 2.93
N GLY A 163 -16.60 1.61 2.55
CA GLY A 163 -15.57 2.12 3.43
C GLY A 163 -14.52 1.08 3.84
N ASP A 164 -14.66 -0.19 3.44
CA ASP A 164 -13.66 -1.21 3.73
C ASP A 164 -12.35 -0.88 3.00
N VAL A 165 -11.23 -0.94 3.73
CA VAL A 165 -9.89 -0.83 3.17
C VAL A 165 -9.31 -2.23 3.03
N VAL A 166 -9.08 -2.61 1.77
CA VAL A 166 -8.67 -3.95 1.36
C VAL A 166 -7.32 -3.91 0.67
N ASP A 167 -6.63 -5.04 0.65
CA ASP A 167 -5.37 -5.19 -0.06
C ASP A 167 -5.58 -5.16 -1.59
N VAL A 168 -4.47 -5.22 -2.34
CA VAL A 168 -4.43 -5.07 -3.81
C VAL A 168 -5.28 -6.08 -4.61
N ASP A 169 -5.76 -7.14 -3.96
CA ASP A 169 -6.67 -8.13 -4.56
C ASP A 169 -8.15 -7.69 -4.51
N GLY A 170 -8.44 -6.59 -3.83
CA GLY A 170 -9.79 -6.01 -3.72
C GLY A 170 -10.68 -6.71 -2.69
N SER A 171 -10.15 -7.56 -1.81
CA SER A 171 -10.97 -8.25 -0.79
C SER A 171 -10.25 -8.66 0.49
N SER A 172 -8.94 -8.93 0.44
CA SER A 172 -8.20 -9.35 1.62
C SER A 172 -8.02 -8.20 2.60
N PRO A 173 -7.92 -8.49 3.92
CA PRO A 173 -7.43 -7.53 4.91
C PRO A 173 -6.08 -6.93 4.49
N VAL A 174 -5.82 -5.68 4.87
CA VAL A 174 -4.54 -5.03 4.62
C VAL A 174 -3.42 -5.80 5.32
N ARG A 175 -2.35 -6.12 4.58
CA ARG A 175 -1.20 -6.89 5.05
C ARG A 175 0.04 -6.01 5.14
N PHE A 176 0.78 -6.15 6.24
CA PHE A 176 2.03 -5.43 6.49
C PHE A 176 3.18 -6.39 6.72
N VAL A 177 4.35 -6.01 6.21
CA VAL A 177 5.62 -6.65 6.55
C VAL A 177 6.19 -5.93 7.78
N ALA A 178 5.82 -6.43 8.96
CA ALA A 178 6.27 -5.91 10.25
C ALA A 178 6.30 -7.02 11.32
N PRO A 179 7.09 -6.89 12.39
CA PRO A 179 6.99 -7.78 13.55
C PRO A 179 5.60 -7.73 14.19
N ALA A 180 5.18 -8.81 14.84
CA ALA A 180 3.99 -8.78 15.69
C ALA A 180 4.25 -7.91 16.92
N ASP A 181 3.54 -6.78 16.99
CA ASP A 181 3.60 -5.82 18.09
C ASP A 181 2.34 -4.94 18.06
N SER A 182 2.24 -4.02 19.02
CA SER A 182 1.27 -2.94 18.99
C SER A 182 1.76 -1.79 18.11
N TYR A 183 0.85 -1.22 17.30
CA TYR A 183 1.13 -0.09 16.42
C TYR A 183 -0.01 0.92 16.46
N PHE A 184 0.30 2.20 16.26
CA PHE A 184 -0.72 3.13 15.77
C PHE A 184 -0.91 2.84 14.27
N ILE A 185 -2.16 2.92 13.80
CA ILE A 185 -2.46 2.76 12.38
C ILE A 185 -2.97 4.10 11.88
N SER A 186 -2.40 4.59 10.77
CA SER A 186 -2.90 5.77 10.07
C SER A 186 -3.25 5.49 8.62
N VAL A 187 -4.34 6.08 8.13
CA VAL A 187 -4.78 6.03 6.74
C VAL A 187 -4.62 7.42 6.13
N HIS A 188 -4.00 7.48 4.95
CA HIS A 188 -3.77 8.71 4.20
C HIS A 188 -4.38 8.56 2.80
N HIS A 189 -4.78 9.69 2.22
CA HIS A 189 -5.26 9.75 0.85
C HIS A 189 -4.53 10.86 0.08
N ARG A 190 -4.55 10.82 -1.26
CA ARG A 190 -3.81 11.80 -2.09
C ARG A 190 -4.29 13.25 -1.95
N ASN A 191 -5.51 13.46 -1.47
CA ASN A 191 -6.14 14.78 -1.37
C ASN A 191 -7.13 14.93 -0.20
N HIS A 192 -7.02 14.05 0.79
CA HIS A 192 -7.76 14.15 2.05
C HIS A 192 -6.76 14.09 3.20
N PHE A 193 -7.09 14.75 4.31
CA PHE A 193 -6.33 14.61 5.55
C PHE A 193 -6.30 13.19 6.04
N GLY A 194 -5.16 12.81 6.63
CA GLY A 194 -5.01 11.51 7.22
C GLY A 194 -5.82 11.35 8.49
N VAL A 195 -6.01 10.10 8.91
CA VAL A 195 -6.58 9.76 10.21
C VAL A 195 -5.72 8.70 10.87
N MET A 196 -5.50 8.82 12.18
CA MET A 196 -4.73 7.85 12.96
C MET A 196 -5.47 7.45 14.23
N SER A 197 -5.32 6.20 14.65
CA SER A 197 -5.84 5.74 15.94
C SER A 197 -5.19 6.49 17.10
N LEU A 198 -5.96 6.82 18.14
CA LEU A 198 -5.42 7.45 19.35
C LEU A 198 -4.58 6.47 20.19
N THR A 199 -4.94 5.19 20.13
CA THR A 199 -4.28 4.11 20.86
C THR A 199 -3.70 3.10 19.90
N THR A 200 -2.73 2.33 20.38
CA THR A 200 -2.10 1.28 19.59
C THR A 200 -2.96 0.02 19.56
N LEU A 201 -3.00 -0.67 18.43
CA LEU A 201 -3.65 -1.96 18.26
C LEU A 201 -2.58 -3.05 18.17
N LEU A 202 -2.78 -4.18 18.86
CA LEU A 202 -1.91 -5.35 18.72
C LEU A 202 -2.17 -6.04 17.38
N LEU A 203 -1.16 -6.06 16.50
CA LEU A 203 -1.24 -6.71 15.21
C LEU A 203 -0.59 -8.09 15.27
N THR A 204 -1.27 -9.05 14.65
CA THR A 204 -0.80 -10.43 14.49
C THR A 204 -1.14 -10.91 13.08
N SER A 205 -0.93 -12.20 12.79
CA SER A 205 -1.44 -12.81 11.55
C SER A 205 -2.97 -12.84 11.46
N THR A 206 -3.68 -12.66 12.58
CA THR A 206 -5.13 -12.50 12.62
C THR A 206 -5.48 -11.03 12.52
N ALA A 207 -6.40 -10.70 11.61
CA ALA A 207 -6.81 -9.32 11.39
C ALA A 207 -7.49 -8.72 12.63
N VAL A 208 -7.04 -7.54 13.04
CA VAL A 208 -7.70 -6.72 14.06
C VAL A 208 -8.56 -5.66 13.38
N ALA A 209 -9.74 -5.39 13.91
CA ALA A 209 -10.65 -4.37 13.37
C ALA A 209 -10.27 -2.97 13.85
N LEU A 210 -10.32 -2.01 12.93
CA LEU A 210 -10.18 -0.58 13.20
C LEU A 210 -11.15 0.17 12.29
N ASP A 211 -12.23 0.69 12.85
CA ASP A 211 -13.27 1.37 12.09
C ASP A 211 -13.23 2.87 12.34
N PHE A 212 -12.64 3.64 11.43
CA PHE A 212 -12.63 5.10 11.52
C PHE A 212 -13.98 5.72 11.12
N THR A 213 -14.94 4.96 10.62
CA THR A 213 -16.28 5.48 10.28
C THR A 213 -17.18 5.56 11.51
N ASP A 214 -16.87 4.81 12.57
CA ASP A 214 -17.52 4.88 13.87
C ASP A 214 -16.99 6.07 14.68
N GLY A 215 -17.90 7.01 15.02
CA GLY A 215 -17.58 8.17 15.85
C GLY A 215 -17.13 7.84 17.28
N SER A 216 -17.25 6.58 17.72
CA SER A 216 -16.70 6.10 18.99
C SER A 216 -15.20 5.74 18.93
N THR A 217 -14.65 5.56 17.72
CA THR A 217 -13.22 5.26 17.54
C THR A 217 -12.40 6.49 17.86
N ALA A 218 -11.58 6.40 18.92
CA ALA A 218 -10.71 7.49 19.33
C ALA A 218 -9.57 7.68 18.31
N THR A 219 -9.42 8.91 17.83
CA THR A 219 -8.39 9.30 16.85
C THR A 219 -7.36 10.25 17.47
N TYR A 220 -6.20 10.34 16.85
CA TYR A 220 -5.19 11.32 17.24
C TYR A 220 -5.70 12.74 16.95
N GLY A 221 -5.80 13.55 18.00
CA GLY A 221 -6.40 14.88 17.95
C GLY A 221 -7.90 14.88 18.25
N THR A 222 -8.56 16.01 18.02
CA THR A 222 -9.98 16.24 18.36
C THR A 222 -10.89 16.47 17.14
N ASP A 223 -10.31 16.77 16.00
CA ASP A 223 -10.97 17.17 14.75
C ASP A 223 -10.33 16.47 13.53
N ALA A 224 -9.79 15.26 13.73
CA ALA A 224 -9.13 14.48 12.68
C ALA A 224 -10.09 14.08 11.54
N GLN A 225 -11.39 14.14 11.79
CA GLN A 225 -12.45 13.73 10.87
C GLN A 225 -13.62 14.70 10.93
N THR A 226 -14.50 14.64 9.93
CA THR A 226 -15.79 15.35 9.94
C THR A 226 -16.93 14.37 9.99
N ASN A 227 -18.00 14.77 10.66
CA ASN A 227 -19.24 14.01 10.68
C ASN A 227 -20.07 14.33 9.42
N VAL A 228 -20.58 13.29 8.78
CA VAL A 228 -21.59 13.38 7.73
C VAL A 228 -22.70 12.39 8.07
N GLY A 229 -23.85 12.90 8.51
CA GLY A 229 -24.94 12.07 9.02
C GLY A 229 -24.52 11.21 10.22
N ALA A 230 -24.58 9.90 10.08
CA ALA A 230 -24.29 8.94 11.16
C ALA A 230 -22.83 8.46 11.21
N VAL A 231 -21.98 8.84 10.25
CA VAL A 231 -20.61 8.34 10.13
C VAL A 231 -19.58 9.45 10.24
N GLN A 232 -18.34 9.05 10.51
CA GLN A 232 -17.16 9.90 10.36
C GLN A 232 -16.50 9.68 9.01
N VAL A 233 -16.03 10.76 8.40
CA VAL A 233 -15.31 10.74 7.12
C VAL A 233 -14.03 11.59 7.21
N MET A 234 -13.02 11.25 6.41
CA MET A 234 -11.78 12.01 6.28
C MET A 234 -12.06 13.33 5.57
N TRP A 235 -11.44 14.43 6.03
CA TRP A 235 -11.60 15.76 5.44
C TRP A 235 -11.01 15.80 4.04
N CYS A 236 -11.79 16.24 3.03
CA CYS A 236 -11.27 16.46 1.69
C CYS A 236 -10.66 17.85 1.52
N GLY A 237 -9.77 18.01 0.53
CA GLY A 237 -9.38 19.32 0.02
C GLY A 237 -7.93 19.75 0.23
N ASP A 238 -7.08 18.89 0.79
CA ASP A 238 -5.62 19.09 0.86
C ASP A 238 -5.00 18.59 -0.46
N VAL A 239 -5.09 19.38 -1.52
CA VAL A 239 -4.81 18.91 -2.89
C VAL A 239 -3.32 18.80 -3.21
N ASN A 240 -2.46 19.29 -2.32
CA ASN A 240 -1.00 19.21 -2.41
C ASN A 240 -0.37 18.35 -1.29
N ALA A 241 -1.19 17.77 -0.40
CA ALA A 241 -0.74 16.96 0.73
C ALA A 241 0.26 17.71 1.65
N ASP A 242 0.02 19.00 1.89
CA ASP A 242 0.87 19.82 2.77
C ASP A 242 0.41 19.83 4.24
N GLY A 243 -0.64 19.07 4.55
CA GLY A 243 -1.22 18.96 5.89
C GLY A 243 -2.06 20.18 6.29
N SER A 244 -2.45 21.03 5.33
CA SER A 244 -3.22 22.24 5.61
C SER A 244 -4.20 22.60 4.50
N ILE A 245 -5.49 22.62 4.84
CA ILE A 245 -6.53 23.10 3.91
C ILE A 245 -6.63 24.62 4.03
N ARG A 246 -6.39 25.32 2.91
CA ARG A 246 -6.44 26.79 2.78
C ARG A 246 -7.23 27.20 1.54
N TYR A 247 -8.13 28.18 1.70
CA TYR A 247 -8.89 28.72 0.56
C TYR A 247 -8.31 30.02 -0.02
N VAL A 248 -7.58 30.80 0.78
CA VAL A 248 -6.89 32.04 0.36
C VAL A 248 -5.51 32.13 0.97
N GLY A 249 -4.70 33.09 0.51
CA GLY A 249 -3.33 33.29 0.98
C GLY A 249 -2.31 32.55 0.12
N ALA A 250 -1.03 32.61 0.51
CA ALA A 250 0.01 31.86 -0.17
C ALA A 250 -0.19 30.35 0.02
N ALA A 251 0.11 29.57 -1.02
CA ALA A 251 -0.03 28.10 -1.03
C ALA A 251 -1.45 27.65 -0.60
N ASN A 252 -2.49 28.24 -1.21
CA ASN A 252 -3.86 27.79 -1.01
C ASN A 252 -4.25 26.69 -2.03
N ASP A 253 -5.07 25.74 -1.60
CA ASP A 253 -5.52 24.60 -2.39
C ASP A 253 -6.40 25.01 -3.58
N ARG A 254 -7.20 26.07 -3.37
CA ARG A 254 -8.13 26.60 -4.36
C ARG A 254 -7.40 27.02 -5.66
N ASP A 255 -6.25 27.69 -5.53
CA ASP A 255 -5.50 28.17 -6.69
C ASP A 255 -4.88 27.00 -7.47
N LEU A 256 -4.54 25.88 -6.80
CA LEU A 256 -4.04 24.67 -7.47
C LEU A 256 -5.12 24.03 -8.35
N ILE A 257 -6.40 24.07 -7.93
CA ILE A 257 -7.53 23.65 -8.78
C ILE A 257 -7.63 24.53 -10.04
N LEU A 258 -7.47 25.86 -9.90
CA LEU A 258 -7.49 26.76 -11.05
C LEU A 258 -6.34 26.46 -12.01
N VAL A 259 -5.14 26.21 -11.48
CA VAL A 259 -3.95 25.85 -12.27
C VAL A 259 -4.18 24.54 -13.02
N ALA A 260 -4.77 23.53 -12.38
CA ALA A 260 -5.03 22.23 -13.00
C ALA A 260 -5.94 22.30 -14.23
N ILE A 261 -6.90 23.24 -14.27
CA ILE A 261 -7.78 23.46 -15.43
C ILE A 261 -7.22 24.45 -16.47
N GLY A 262 -5.94 24.84 -16.35
CA GLY A 262 -5.23 25.73 -17.27
C GLY A 262 -5.06 27.18 -16.79
N GLY A 263 -5.43 27.50 -15.56
CA GLY A 263 -5.05 28.73 -14.84
C GLY A 263 -5.84 30.00 -15.17
N THR A 264 -6.37 30.13 -16.40
CA THR A 264 -6.95 31.42 -16.85
C THR A 264 -8.47 31.39 -17.04
N VAL A 265 -9.02 30.28 -17.55
CA VAL A 265 -10.44 30.19 -17.89
C VAL A 265 -11.12 29.31 -16.83
N PRO A 266 -11.86 29.89 -15.86
CA PRO A 266 -12.38 29.15 -14.72
C PRO A 266 -13.46 28.12 -15.08
N THR A 267 -14.03 28.21 -16.29
CA THR A 267 -15.02 27.26 -16.83
C THR A 267 -14.38 26.08 -17.54
N ASN A 268 -13.06 26.05 -17.72
CA ASN A 268 -12.37 24.86 -18.19
C ASN A 268 -12.49 23.74 -17.16
N THR A 269 -12.32 22.52 -17.64
CA THR A 269 -12.28 21.32 -16.80
C THR A 269 -11.07 20.48 -17.19
N ALA A 270 -10.57 19.68 -16.24
CA ALA A 270 -9.50 18.72 -16.49
C ALA A 270 -10.00 17.34 -16.06
N ALA A 271 -10.13 16.42 -17.03
CA ALA A 271 -10.52 15.05 -16.76
C ALA A 271 -9.31 14.17 -16.45
N GLY A 272 -9.45 13.25 -15.51
CA GLY A 272 -8.43 12.26 -15.18
C GLY A 272 -8.31 11.98 -13.68
N TYR A 273 -7.32 11.15 -13.34
CA TYR A 273 -6.96 10.84 -11.97
C TYR A 273 -6.01 11.92 -11.43
N GLY A 274 -6.57 12.94 -10.79
CA GLY A 274 -5.83 14.11 -10.28
C GLY A 274 -5.91 14.24 -8.75
N THR A 275 -4.96 14.97 -8.16
CA THR A 275 -5.03 15.37 -6.74
C THR A 275 -6.05 16.49 -6.52
N THR A 276 -6.32 17.29 -7.54
CA THR A 276 -7.27 18.42 -7.49
C THR A 276 -8.74 18.03 -7.69
N ASP A 277 -9.00 16.76 -8.04
CA ASP A 277 -10.35 16.19 -8.07
C ASP A 277 -10.76 15.80 -6.65
N VAL A 278 -11.31 16.76 -5.91
CA VAL A 278 -11.62 16.68 -4.49
C VAL A 278 -12.84 15.79 -4.24
N ASN A 279 -13.79 15.77 -5.18
CA ASN A 279 -15.01 14.98 -5.07
C ASN A 279 -14.89 13.56 -5.68
N LEU A 280 -13.76 13.27 -6.34
CA LEU A 280 -13.42 12.00 -6.97
C LEU A 280 -14.39 11.59 -8.09
N ASP A 281 -14.88 12.56 -8.88
CA ASP A 281 -15.77 12.33 -10.01
C ASP A 281 -15.05 12.17 -11.36
N GLY A 282 -13.71 12.24 -11.35
CA GLY A 282 -12.84 12.13 -12.51
C GLY A 282 -12.69 13.43 -13.30
N ILE A 283 -13.24 14.55 -12.85
CA ILE A 283 -13.20 15.84 -13.54
C ILE A 283 -12.97 16.99 -12.55
N THR A 284 -11.75 17.53 -12.54
CA THR A 284 -11.46 18.77 -11.82
C THR A 284 -12.19 19.98 -12.44
N ARG A 285 -12.94 20.72 -11.62
CA ARG A 285 -13.69 21.94 -11.98
C ARG A 285 -13.48 23.04 -10.94
N TYR A 286 -13.31 24.27 -11.44
CA TYR A 286 -13.17 25.45 -10.58
C TYR A 286 -14.50 26.18 -10.33
N VAL A 287 -15.47 26.11 -11.24
CA VAL A 287 -16.82 26.69 -11.08
C VAL A 287 -17.90 25.74 -11.59
N GLY A 288 -19.15 26.06 -11.28
CA GLY A 288 -20.31 25.26 -11.67
C GLY A 288 -20.77 24.34 -10.54
N LEU A 289 -21.75 23.50 -10.83
CA LEU A 289 -22.20 22.47 -9.91
C LEU A 289 -21.09 21.44 -9.70
N ALA A 290 -20.98 20.92 -8.48
CA ALA A 290 -19.97 19.92 -8.09
C ALA A 290 -18.52 20.35 -8.42
N ASN A 291 -18.19 21.64 -8.22
CA ASN A 291 -16.81 22.09 -8.34
C ASN A 291 -15.96 21.67 -7.11
N ASP A 292 -14.65 21.57 -7.31
CA ASP A 292 -13.73 21.03 -6.31
C ASP A 292 -13.30 22.05 -5.26
N ARG A 293 -13.50 23.35 -5.53
CA ARG A 293 -13.10 24.40 -4.59
C ARG A 293 -14.10 24.62 -3.47
N ASP A 294 -15.39 24.37 -3.70
CA ASP A 294 -16.42 24.64 -2.71
C ASP A 294 -16.26 23.73 -1.46
N PRO A 295 -15.96 22.42 -1.58
CA PRO A 295 -15.64 21.59 -0.43
C PRO A 295 -14.49 22.12 0.43
N ILE A 296 -13.43 22.67 -0.19
CA ILE A 296 -12.31 23.31 0.54
C ILE A 296 -12.81 24.48 1.39
N LEU A 297 -13.65 25.36 0.82
CA LEU A 297 -14.21 26.49 1.55
C LEU A 297 -15.09 26.02 2.72
N VAL A 298 -15.94 25.03 2.48
CA VAL A 298 -16.83 24.45 3.51
C VAL A 298 -16.00 23.88 4.66
N ASN A 299 -14.94 23.12 4.37
CA ASN A 299 -14.14 22.43 5.37
C ASN A 299 -13.35 23.38 6.29
N ILE A 300 -13.02 24.60 5.83
CA ILE A 300 -12.39 25.63 6.67
C ILE A 300 -13.41 26.52 7.42
N GLY A 301 -14.71 26.27 7.27
CA GLY A 301 -15.77 26.99 8.00
C GLY A 301 -16.71 27.84 7.12
N GLY A 302 -16.62 27.73 5.80
CA GLY A 302 -17.61 28.17 4.80
C GLY A 302 -17.73 29.70 4.59
N SER A 303 -17.83 30.45 5.68
CA SER A 303 -18.09 31.90 5.69
C SER A 303 -16.83 32.74 5.95
N VAL A 304 -15.76 32.12 6.46
CA VAL A 304 -14.50 32.77 6.80
C VAL A 304 -13.39 32.16 5.94
N PRO A 305 -13.13 32.69 4.73
CA PRO A 305 -12.20 32.08 3.77
C PRO A 305 -10.73 32.16 4.22
N THR A 306 -10.43 32.92 5.28
CA THR A 306 -9.09 33.05 5.87
C THR A 306 -8.78 32.01 6.94
N ASN A 307 -9.76 31.18 7.32
CA ASN A 307 -9.49 30.07 8.23
C ASN A 307 -8.60 29.04 7.57
N VAL A 308 -7.86 28.33 8.40
CA VAL A 308 -7.02 27.22 7.98
C VAL A 308 -7.40 26.01 8.84
N ARG A 309 -7.58 24.86 8.20
CA ARG A 309 -7.64 23.59 8.91
C ARG A 309 -6.28 22.90 8.81
N GLN A 310 -5.82 22.31 9.90
CA GLN A 310 -4.58 21.54 9.96
C GLN A 310 -4.92 20.06 10.07
N ASP A 311 -4.12 19.23 9.41
CA ASP A 311 -4.19 17.78 9.60
C ASP A 311 -3.83 17.43 11.06
N GLN A 312 -4.39 16.34 11.56
CA GLN A 312 -4.17 15.86 12.92
C GLN A 312 -3.40 14.55 12.90
N LEU A 313 -2.12 14.69 12.58
CA LEU A 313 -1.12 13.65 12.64
C LEU A 313 0.17 14.18 13.29
N PRO A 314 1.03 13.31 13.85
CA PRO A 314 2.30 13.70 14.46
C PRO A 314 3.37 14.15 13.46
#